data_AF-A0AAP8GEB9-F1
#
_entry.id   AF-A0AAP8GEB9-F1
#
_cell.length_a   1.000
_cell.length_b   1.000
_cell.length_c   1.000
_cell.angle_alpha   90.00
_cell.angle_beta   90.00
_cell.angle_gamma   90.00
#
_symmetry.space_group_name_H-M   'P 1'
#
loop_
_entity.id
_entity.type
_entity.pdbx_description
1 polymer ?
#
loop_
_entity_poly.entity_id
_entity_poly.type
_entity_poly.pdbx_seq_one_letter_code
_entity_poly.pdbx_strand_id
1 'polypeptide(L)'
;LTTDMVDTMKERIQATMATTYKDQARPLMSKTFSSKMSIFNNQKVSDHHAIIPTEVRPVMSDLSNRELKLYDMIVERFLEALMPPHEYDAITVTLEVAGHTFVLKENVTTVLGFKSIRQGESIT
;
A
#
# COMPACT_ATOMS: atom_id res chain seq x y z
N LEU A 1 18.79 9.24 -6.32
CA LEU A 1 18.32 9.20 -4.92
C LEU A 1 17.28 8.10 -4.72
N THR A 2 16.03 8.25 -5.17
CA THR A 2 15.04 7.16 -5.04
C THR A 2 15.27 6.02 -6.02
N THR A 3 15.89 6.32 -7.17
CA THR A 3 16.35 5.31 -8.14
C THR A 3 17.39 4.36 -7.58
N ASP A 4 18.16 4.80 -6.57
CA ASP A 4 19.25 4.01 -5.98
C ASP A 4 18.68 2.97 -4.99
N MET A 5 17.41 3.11 -4.61
CA MET A 5 16.67 2.20 -3.74
C MET A 5 16.08 1.01 -4.49
N VAL A 6 16.11 1.02 -5.84
CA VAL A 6 15.54 -0.04 -6.68
C VAL A 6 16.18 -1.39 -6.35
N ASP A 7 17.50 -1.39 -6.15
CA ASP A 7 18.28 -2.60 -5.94
C ASP A 7 18.05 -3.20 -4.54
N THR A 8 17.65 -2.39 -3.54
CA THR A 8 17.42 -2.85 -2.16
C THR A 8 15.94 -3.10 -1.83
N MET A 9 15.06 -2.99 -2.82
CA MET A 9 13.61 -3.14 -2.59
C MET A 9 13.22 -4.51 -2.05
N LYS A 10 13.87 -5.56 -2.52
CA LYS A 10 13.56 -6.93 -2.10
C LYS A 10 13.95 -7.16 -0.65
N GLU A 11 15.09 -6.61 -0.24
CA GLU A 11 15.59 -6.65 1.13
C GLU A 11 14.66 -5.88 2.07
N ARG A 12 14.17 -4.70 1.64
CA ARG A 12 13.17 -3.94 2.41
C ARG A 12 11.86 -4.71 2.57
N ILE A 13 11.33 -5.30 1.50
CA ILE A 13 10.12 -6.16 1.57
C ILE A 13 10.38 -7.37 2.47
N GLN A 14 11.55 -7.98 2.39
CA GLN A 14 11.93 -9.11 3.24
C GLN A 14 11.98 -8.73 4.72
N ALA A 15 12.49 -7.54 5.06
CA ALA A 15 12.51 -7.04 6.43
C ALA A 15 11.10 -6.91 7.02
N THR A 16 10.12 -6.45 6.23
CA THR A 16 8.73 -6.31 6.70
C THR A 16 8.05 -7.66 6.97
N MET A 17 8.56 -8.77 6.44
CA MET A 17 8.03 -10.11 6.73
C MET A 17 8.22 -10.54 8.20
N ALA A 18 8.94 -9.77 9.01
CA ALA A 18 9.00 -9.93 10.47
C ALA A 18 7.76 -9.40 11.20
N THR A 19 6.88 -8.66 10.51
CA THR A 19 5.61 -8.14 11.03
C THR A 19 4.47 -9.14 10.80
N THR A 20 3.24 -8.73 11.17
CA THR A 20 1.99 -9.43 10.81
C THR A 20 1.70 -9.43 9.30
N TYR A 21 2.36 -8.59 8.50
CA TYR A 21 2.13 -8.45 7.06
C TYR A 21 2.89 -9.46 6.18
N LYS A 22 3.38 -10.56 6.76
CA LYS A 22 4.19 -11.56 6.05
C LYS A 22 3.51 -12.13 4.80
N ASP A 23 2.21 -12.39 4.87
CA ASP A 23 1.47 -13.00 3.77
C ASP A 23 1.16 -12.02 2.64
N GLN A 24 1.06 -10.73 2.95
CA GLN A 24 0.90 -9.64 1.99
C GLN A 24 2.25 -9.27 1.35
N ALA A 25 3.34 -9.35 2.11
CA ALA A 25 4.69 -9.06 1.61
C ALA A 25 5.24 -10.18 0.71
N ARG A 26 4.95 -11.45 1.00
CA ARG A 26 5.51 -12.59 0.26
C ARG A 26 5.25 -12.55 -1.26
N PRO A 27 4.05 -12.26 -1.78
CA PRO A 27 3.80 -12.14 -3.21
C PRO A 27 4.58 -11.01 -3.90
N LEU A 28 5.01 -9.99 -3.14
CA LEU A 28 5.76 -8.86 -3.69
C LEU A 28 7.23 -9.22 -3.94
N MET A 29 7.75 -10.31 -3.36
CA MET A 29 9.13 -10.76 -3.57
C MET A 29 9.40 -11.22 -5.01
N SER A 30 8.37 -11.70 -5.72
CA SER A 30 8.47 -12.07 -7.14
C SER A 30 8.34 -10.88 -8.09
N LYS A 31 8.07 -9.67 -7.58
CA LYS A 31 7.96 -8.47 -8.41
C LYS A 31 9.33 -7.99 -8.87
N THR A 32 9.41 -7.57 -10.13
CA THR A 32 10.60 -6.90 -10.67
C THR A 32 10.46 -5.40 -10.44
N PHE A 33 11.43 -4.80 -9.77
CA PHE A 33 11.51 -3.36 -9.58
C PHE A 33 12.38 -2.75 -10.66
N SER A 34 11.99 -1.57 -11.15
CA SER A 34 12.79 -0.81 -12.09
C SER A 34 12.64 0.67 -11.79
N SER A 35 13.65 1.47 -12.13
CA SER A 35 13.65 2.92 -11.98
C SER A 35 12.55 3.65 -12.77
N LYS A 36 11.84 2.95 -13.66
CA LYS A 36 10.71 3.48 -14.43
C LYS A 36 9.38 3.46 -13.65
N MET A 37 9.31 2.74 -12.54
CA MET A 37 8.09 2.69 -11.72
C MET A 37 7.82 4.06 -11.10
N SER A 38 6.55 4.47 -11.04
CA SER A 38 6.13 5.78 -10.52
C SER A 38 6.55 6.05 -9.08
N ILE A 39 6.78 5.00 -8.29
CA ILE A 39 7.27 5.09 -6.91
C ILE A 39 8.73 5.59 -6.82
N PHE A 40 9.49 5.52 -7.90
CA PHE A 40 10.86 6.06 -7.99
C PHE A 40 10.86 7.30 -8.89
N ASN A 41 10.65 8.47 -8.28
CA ASN A 41 10.59 9.72 -9.01
C ASN A 41 11.46 10.80 -8.35
N ASN A 42 12.72 10.90 -8.78
CA ASN A 42 13.67 11.91 -8.27
C ASN A 42 13.18 13.36 -8.47
N GLN A 43 12.31 13.64 -9.45
CA GLN A 43 11.78 15.00 -9.67
C GLN A 43 10.77 15.43 -8.59
N LYS A 44 10.18 14.46 -7.87
CA LYS A 44 9.23 14.69 -6.79
C LYS A 44 9.87 14.58 -5.40
N VAL A 45 11.20 14.53 -5.34
CA VAL A 45 11.97 14.44 -4.10
C VAL A 45 12.66 15.77 -3.87
N SER A 46 12.38 16.40 -2.73
CA SER A 46 13.11 17.57 -2.24
C SER A 46 14.27 17.11 -1.33
N ASP A 47 14.50 17.76 -0.20
CA ASP A 47 15.59 17.41 0.72
C ASP A 47 15.46 15.99 1.30
N HIS A 48 14.24 15.45 1.37
CA HIS A 48 13.96 14.13 1.91
C HIS A 48 12.99 13.33 1.03
N HIS A 49 13.15 12.01 1.05
CA HIS A 49 12.21 11.06 0.45
C HIS A 49 11.14 10.62 1.47
N ALA A 50 10.14 9.87 1.01
CA ALA A 50 9.13 9.28 1.87
C ALA A 50 9.74 8.36 2.94
N ILE A 51 9.18 8.37 4.14
CA ILE A 51 9.59 7.45 5.22
C ILE A 51 9.15 6.03 4.82
N ILE A 52 10.10 5.10 4.77
CA ILE A 52 9.87 3.69 4.46
C ILE A 52 10.69 2.78 5.39
N PRO A 53 10.34 1.49 5.50
CA PRO A 53 11.15 0.52 6.23
C PRO A 53 12.56 0.42 5.64
N THR A 54 13.55 0.18 6.50
CA THR A 54 14.91 -0.15 6.08
C THR A 54 15.02 -1.64 5.71
N GLU A 55 16.17 -2.01 5.13
CA GLU A 55 16.54 -3.39 4.82
C GLU A 55 16.80 -4.23 6.09
N VAL A 56 16.92 -3.58 7.24
CA VAL A 56 17.24 -4.23 8.52
C VAL A 56 15.97 -4.83 9.09
N ARG A 57 16.00 -6.14 9.31
CA ARG A 57 14.89 -6.86 9.96
C ARG A 57 14.69 -6.31 11.38
N PRO A 58 13.49 -5.80 11.72
CA PRO A 58 13.22 -5.26 13.05
C PRO A 58 13.18 -6.37 14.10
N VAL A 59 13.63 -6.03 15.32
CA VAL A 59 13.46 -6.87 16.52
C VAL A 59 12.24 -6.33 17.27
N MET A 60 11.08 -6.95 17.07
CA MET A 60 9.81 -6.40 17.56
C MET A 60 9.73 -6.29 19.09
N SER A 61 10.47 -7.13 19.82
CA SER A 61 10.54 -7.07 21.28
C SER A 61 11.20 -5.80 21.81
N ASP A 62 11.98 -5.11 20.98
CA ASP A 62 12.74 -3.93 21.40
C ASP A 62 11.94 -2.64 21.24
N LEU A 63 10.80 -2.71 20.54
CA LEU A 63 9.95 -1.57 20.24
C LEU A 63 8.88 -1.39 21.32
N SER A 64 8.71 -0.16 21.80
CA SER A 64 7.56 0.19 22.63
C SER A 64 6.25 0.06 21.86
N ASN A 65 5.12 -0.02 22.57
CA ASN A 65 3.78 -0.05 21.95
C ASN A 65 3.53 1.11 20.97
N ARG A 66 4.11 2.29 21.24
CA ARG A 66 3.98 3.45 20.35
C ARG A 66 4.82 3.28 19.09
N GLU A 67 6.04 2.79 19.23
CA GLU A 67 6.95 2.54 18.10
C GLU A 67 6.44 1.39 17.23
N LEU A 68 5.89 0.33 17.83
CA LEU A 68 5.23 -0.76 17.09
C LEU A 68 4.10 -0.24 16.21
N LYS A 69 3.17 0.56 16.76
CA LYS A 69 2.07 1.16 15.98
C LYS A 69 2.57 2.07 14.86
N LEU A 70 3.62 2.85 15.12
CA LEU A 70 4.21 3.71 14.11
C LEU A 70 4.87 2.91 13.00
N TYR A 71 5.63 1.87 13.37
CA TYR A 71 6.31 0.98 12.44
C TYR A 71 5.30 0.21 11.59
N ASP A 72 4.25 -0.34 12.20
CA ASP A 72 3.16 -1.03 11.49
C ASP A 72 2.50 -0.12 10.45
N MET A 73 2.20 1.14 10.79
CA MET A 73 1.64 2.12 9.86
C MET A 73 2.59 2.41 8.69
N ILE A 74 3.91 2.50 8.94
CA ILE A 74 4.92 2.71 7.90
C ILE A 74 4.98 1.49 6.97
N VAL A 75 4.99 0.28 7.53
CA VAL A 75 5.03 -0.97 6.77
C VAL A 75 3.77 -1.14 5.93
N GLU A 76 2.59 -0.91 6.50
CA GLU A 76 1.31 -0.98 5.80
C GLU A 76 1.34 -0.08 4.56
N ARG A 77 1.70 1.19 4.73
CA ARG A 77 1.75 2.18 3.63
C ARG A 77 2.79 1.85 2.58
N PHE A 78 3.94 1.34 3.02
CA PHE A 78 4.99 0.90 2.12
C PHE A 78 4.51 -0.26 1.23
N LEU A 79 3.88 -1.28 1.82
CA LEU A 79 3.38 -2.43 1.06
C LEU A 79 2.20 -2.03 0.14
N GLU A 80 1.28 -1.17 0.59
CA GLU A 80 0.19 -0.64 -0.23
C GLU A 80 0.71 -0.01 -1.54
N ALA A 81 1.80 0.76 -1.47
CA ALA A 81 2.40 1.42 -2.63
C ALA A 81 2.99 0.42 -3.65
N LEU A 82 3.26 -0.82 -3.24
CA LEU A 82 3.81 -1.87 -4.10
C LEU A 82 2.74 -2.84 -4.62
N MET A 83 1.54 -2.80 -4.06
CA MET A 83 0.42 -3.68 -4.44
C MET A 83 -0.31 -3.19 -5.70
N PRO A 84 -1.13 -4.06 -6.34
CA PRO A 84 -1.98 -3.65 -7.45
C PRO A 84 -2.98 -2.55 -7.04
N PRO A 85 -3.47 -1.74 -8.00
CA PRO A 85 -4.51 -0.74 -7.72
C PRO A 85 -5.81 -1.38 -7.22
N HIS A 86 -6.55 -0.66 -6.39
CA HIS A 86 -7.97 -0.95 -6.13
C HIS A 86 -8.77 -0.52 -7.35
N GLU A 87 -9.52 -1.45 -7.94
CA GLU A 87 -10.36 -1.21 -9.11
C GLU A 87 -11.83 -1.41 -8.75
N TYR A 88 -12.69 -0.59 -9.34
CA TYR A 88 -14.12 -0.62 -9.12
C TYR A 88 -14.89 -0.07 -10.32
N ASP A 89 -16.10 -0.57 -10.51
CA ASP A 89 -17.06 -0.03 -11.46
C ASP A 89 -17.86 1.09 -10.80
N ALA A 90 -17.76 2.30 -11.36
CA ALA A 90 -18.51 3.46 -10.92
C ALA A 90 -19.85 3.52 -11.67
N ILE A 91 -20.94 3.18 -10.99
CA ILE A 91 -22.30 3.18 -11.53
C ILE A 91 -22.97 4.49 -11.11
N THR A 92 -23.48 5.24 -12.08
CA THR A 92 -24.33 6.41 -11.83
C THR A 92 -25.65 6.23 -12.56
N VAL A 93 -26.75 6.20 -11.80
CA VAL A 93 -28.10 6.11 -12.35
C VAL A 93 -28.80 7.44 -12.10
N THR A 94 -29.19 8.11 -13.17
CA THR A 94 -29.98 9.33 -13.12
C THR A 94 -31.42 8.99 -13.50
N LEU A 95 -32.36 9.31 -12.63
CA LEU A 95 -33.80 9.06 -12.79
C LEU A 95 -34.53 10.38 -12.84
N GLU A 96 -35.54 10.50 -13.69
CA GLU A 96 -36.45 11.64 -13.70
C GLU A 96 -37.87 11.15 -13.39
N VAL A 97 -38.47 11.70 -12.33
CA VAL A 97 -39.82 11.33 -11.90
C VAL A 97 -40.60 12.60 -11.61
N ALA A 98 -41.71 12.81 -12.32
CA ALA A 98 -42.57 14.00 -12.19
C ALA A 98 -41.80 15.34 -12.28
N GLY A 99 -40.78 15.42 -13.13
CA GLY A 99 -39.95 16.63 -13.31
C GLY A 99 -38.86 16.82 -12.23
N HIS A 100 -38.70 15.86 -11.31
CA HIS A 100 -37.61 15.85 -10.33
C HIS A 100 -36.51 14.86 -10.74
N THR A 101 -35.25 15.30 -10.69
CA THR A 101 -34.08 14.45 -10.94
C THR A 101 -33.58 13.80 -9.65
N PHE A 102 -33.41 12.49 -9.69
CA PHE A 102 -32.77 11.70 -8.64
C PHE A 102 -31.48 11.10 -9.19
N VAL A 103 -30.41 11.07 -8.39
CA VAL A 103 -29.13 10.50 -8.80
C VAL A 103 -28.70 9.47 -7.76
N LEU A 104 -28.54 8.22 -8.20
CA LEU A 104 -27.90 7.15 -7.45
C LEU A 104 -26.46 7.01 -7.93
N LYS A 105 -25.52 6.90 -7.00
CA LYS A 105 -24.11 6.59 -7.28
C LYS A 105 -23.72 5.37 -6.48
N GLU A 106 -23.17 4.37 -7.13
CA GLU A 106 -22.71 3.12 -6.53
C GLU A 106 -21.33 2.76 -7.07
N ASN A 107 -20.47 2.18 -6.23
CA ASN A 107 -19.18 1.67 -6.64
C ASN A 107 -19.11 0.17 -6.33
N VAL A 108 -18.94 -0.66 -7.35
CA VAL A 108 -18.80 -2.11 -7.20
C VAL A 108 -17.32 -2.46 -7.30
N THR A 109 -16.72 -2.97 -6.22
CA THR A 109 -15.30 -3.35 -6.24
C THR A 109 -15.08 -4.55 -7.15
N THR A 110 -14.16 -4.44 -8.10
CA THR A 110 -13.78 -5.51 -9.04
C THR A 110 -12.45 -6.12 -8.65
N VAL A 111 -11.48 -5.30 -8.21
CA VAL A 111 -10.18 -5.75 -7.69
C VAL A 111 -9.90 -5.01 -6.38
N LEU A 112 -9.70 -5.77 -5.30
CA LEU A 112 -9.45 -5.15 -4.00
C LEU A 112 -8.10 -4.41 -3.94
N GLY A 113 -7.10 -4.90 -4.67
CA GLY A 113 -5.78 -4.26 -4.81
C GLY A 113 -5.09 -4.03 -3.47
N PHE A 114 -4.44 -2.88 -3.32
CA PHE A 114 -3.77 -2.46 -2.09
C PHE A 114 -4.70 -2.45 -0.85
N LYS A 115 -6.02 -2.27 -1.01
CA LYS A 115 -6.97 -2.31 0.11
C LYS A 115 -7.07 -3.67 0.79
N SER A 116 -6.58 -4.74 0.14
CA SER A 116 -6.58 -6.08 0.72
C SER A 116 -5.69 -6.19 1.96
N ILE A 117 -4.73 -5.29 2.14
CA ILE A 117 -3.86 -5.28 3.32
C ILE A 117 -4.63 -5.06 4.62
N ARG A 118 -5.70 -4.25 4.58
CA ARG A 118 -6.54 -3.89 5.73
C ARG A 118 -7.64 -4.90 6.02
N GLN A 119 -8.10 -5.62 5.00
CA GLN A 119 -9.19 -6.60 5.15
C GLN A 119 -8.73 -7.93 5.78
N GLY A 120 -7.44 -8.05 6.14
CA GLY A 120 -6.92 -9.11 7.01
C GLY A 120 -7.27 -8.93 8.49
N GLU A 121 -7.77 -7.74 8.90
CA GLU A 121 -8.47 -7.58 10.17
C GLU A 121 -9.86 -8.19 10.02
N SER A 122 -9.97 -9.50 10.27
CA SER A 122 -11.27 -10.10 10.57
C SER A 122 -11.86 -9.34 11.75
N ILE A 123 -12.94 -8.60 11.48
CA ILE A 123 -13.91 -8.22 12.50
C ILE A 123 -14.50 -9.55 12.98
N THR A 124 -13.89 -10.13 14.01
CA THR A 124 -14.51 -11.15 14.86
C THR A 124 -15.00 -10.46 16.12
#